data_AF-A0A3B9QKT8-F1
#
_entry.id   AF-A0A3B9QKT8-F1
#
_cell.length_a   1.000
_cell.length_b   1.000
_cell.length_c   1.000
_cell.angle_alpha   90.00
_cell.angle_beta   90.00
_cell.angle_gamma   90.00
#
_symmetry.space_group_name_H-M   'P 1'
#
loop_
_entity.id
_entity.type
_entity.pdbx_description
1 polymer ?
#
loop_
_entity_poly.entity_id
_entity_poly.type
_entity_poly.pdbx_seq_one_letter_code
_entity_poly.pdbx_strand_id
1 'polypeptide(L)'
;MLDDLGTIAQIIEGALLPLSLIYLAREAQLNVKLTKAQFSHTLTNRLYERYLSSTQNEEFVSFLAKDFSSKELTSEDQWRVTLWTNTMLVDLFDTYEQQQNGLATQDQLDMRVNLLKLGLMQSPGAKAAWSLWKPARDPLFVDWFEMEIYGGPLTEDSDEHAASLNMRR
;
A
#
# COMPACT_ATOMS: atom_id res chain seq x y z
N MET A 1 16.83 17.46 -61.50
CA MET A 1 17.89 17.16 -60.49
C MET A 1 17.73 17.99 -59.22
N LEU A 2 17.75 19.34 -59.24
CA LEU A 2 17.49 20.15 -58.03
C LEU A 2 16.02 20.07 -57.56
N ASP A 3 15.05 20.08 -58.49
CA ASP A 3 13.62 19.94 -58.16
C ASP A 3 13.25 18.55 -57.61
N ASP A 4 13.94 17.50 -58.06
CA ASP A 4 13.77 16.14 -57.52
C ASP A 4 14.27 16.07 -56.06
N LEU A 5 15.39 16.73 -55.75
CA LEU A 5 15.92 16.79 -54.39
C LEU A 5 15.01 17.57 -53.45
N GLY A 6 14.41 18.67 -53.92
CA GLY A 6 13.43 19.44 -53.15
C GLY A 6 12.16 18.65 -52.85
N THR A 7 11.67 17.87 -53.82
CA THR A 7 10.50 17.00 -53.65
C THR A 7 10.78 15.88 -52.64
N ILE A 8 11.96 15.26 -52.71
CA ILE A 8 12.39 14.24 -51.73
C ILE A 8 12.50 14.83 -50.32
N ALA A 9 13.06 16.03 -50.18
CA ALA A 9 13.18 16.69 -48.87
C ALA A 9 11.81 16.97 -48.24
N GLN A 10 10.84 17.45 -49.02
CA GLN A 10 9.47 17.70 -48.54
C GLN A 10 8.73 16.41 -48.13
N ILE A 11 8.95 15.30 -48.86
CA ILE A 11 8.40 14.00 -48.46
C ILE A 11 9.02 13.53 -47.14
N ILE A 12 10.33 13.72 -46.94
CA ILE A 12 11.02 13.37 -45.71
C ILE A 12 10.52 14.23 -44.54
N GLU A 13 10.41 15.55 -44.72
CA GLU A 13 9.91 16.47 -43.69
C GLU A 13 8.44 16.17 -43.33
N GLY A 14 7.60 15.89 -44.33
CA GLY A 14 6.20 15.50 -44.13
C GLY A 14 6.05 14.16 -43.40
N ALA A 15 7.01 13.24 -43.54
CA ALA A 15 7.05 11.97 -42.83
C ALA A 15 7.66 12.09 -41.42
N LEU A 16 8.55 13.06 -41.18
CA LEU A 16 9.27 13.18 -39.92
C LEU A 16 8.33 13.45 -38.75
N LEU A 17 7.42 14.42 -38.90
CA LEU A 17 6.46 14.79 -37.86
C LEU A 17 5.55 13.63 -37.41
N PRO A 18 4.84 12.90 -38.30
CA PRO A 18 4.01 11.78 -37.88
C PRO A 18 4.85 10.64 -37.27
N LEU A 19 6.06 10.38 -37.78
CA LEU A 19 6.96 9.39 -37.18
C LEU A 19 7.41 9.77 -35.77
N SER A 20 7.73 11.06 -35.53
CA SER A 20 8.07 11.56 -34.21
C SER A 20 6.89 11.45 -33.23
N LEU A 21 5.66 11.75 -33.66
CA LEU A 21 4.47 11.57 -32.82
C LEU A 21 4.24 10.10 -32.45
N ILE A 22 4.42 9.17 -33.40
CA ILE A 22 4.32 7.73 -33.13
C ILE A 22 5.39 7.29 -32.13
N TYR A 23 6.61 7.79 -32.27
CA TYR A 23 7.70 7.50 -31.35
C TYR A 23 7.39 8.00 -29.93
N LEU A 24 7.00 9.27 -29.78
CA LEU A 24 6.64 9.86 -28.48
C LEU A 24 5.47 9.11 -27.82
N ALA A 25 4.46 8.71 -28.61
CA ALA A 25 3.35 7.93 -28.09
C ALA A 25 3.81 6.57 -27.55
N ARG A 26 4.71 5.88 -28.26
CA ARG A 26 5.30 4.62 -27.78
C ARG A 26 6.18 4.83 -26.55
N GLU A 27 6.99 5.87 -26.52
CA GLU A 27 7.83 6.22 -25.38
C GLU A 27 6.99 6.49 -24.13
N ALA A 28 5.91 7.25 -24.26
CA ALA A 28 4.96 7.49 -23.16
C ALA A 28 4.35 6.19 -22.64
N GLN A 29 3.94 5.27 -23.52
CA GLN A 29 3.42 3.95 -23.12
C GLN A 29 4.48 3.10 -22.40
N LEU A 30 5.73 3.12 -22.89
CA LEU A 30 6.84 2.42 -22.26
C LEU A 30 7.14 2.98 -20.87
N ASN A 31 7.14 4.30 -20.71
CA ASN A 31 7.34 4.96 -19.42
C ASN A 31 6.28 4.54 -18.41
N VAL A 32 5.00 4.54 -18.77
CA VAL A 32 3.92 4.05 -17.90
C VAL A 32 4.15 2.59 -17.47
N LYS A 33 4.52 1.73 -18.42
CA LYS A 33 4.81 0.32 -18.15
C LYS A 33 6.01 0.14 -17.20
N LEU A 34 7.07 0.92 -17.41
CA LEU A 34 8.27 0.91 -16.58
C LEU A 34 7.96 1.38 -15.16
N THR A 35 7.25 2.51 -15.02
CA THR A 35 6.82 3.05 -13.73
C THR A 35 6.01 2.02 -12.96
N LYS A 36 5.01 1.40 -13.60
CA LYS A 36 4.22 0.33 -12.97
C LYS A 36 5.09 -0.85 -12.50
N ALA A 37 6.04 -1.29 -13.32
CA ALA A 37 6.95 -2.38 -12.97
C ALA A 37 7.85 -2.02 -11.78
N GLN A 38 8.38 -0.80 -11.75
CA GLN A 38 9.21 -0.29 -10.65
C GLN A 38 8.43 -0.21 -9.34
N PHE A 39 7.21 0.31 -9.36
CA PHE A 39 6.34 0.34 -8.17
C PHE A 39 6.01 -1.06 -7.66
N SER A 40 5.58 -1.94 -8.56
CA SER A 40 5.29 -3.33 -8.22
C SER A 40 6.51 -4.03 -7.61
N HIS A 41 7.70 -3.78 -8.16
CA HIS A 41 8.96 -4.29 -7.62
C HIS A 41 9.23 -3.73 -6.22
N THR A 42 9.07 -2.43 -5.99
CA THR A 42 9.28 -1.79 -4.67
C THR A 42 8.33 -2.33 -3.61
N LEU A 43 7.03 -2.44 -3.91
CA LEU A 43 6.04 -2.99 -2.99
C LEU A 43 6.34 -4.45 -2.60
N THR A 44 6.82 -5.22 -3.58
CA THR A 44 7.20 -6.62 -3.39
C THR A 44 8.48 -6.73 -2.59
N ASN A 45 9.50 -5.92 -2.89
CA ASN A 45 10.78 -5.92 -2.19
C ASN A 45 10.63 -5.55 -0.71
N ARG A 46 9.86 -4.49 -0.40
CA ARG A 46 9.53 -4.11 1.00
C ARG A 46 8.90 -5.26 1.78
N LEU A 47 8.02 -6.02 1.13
CA LEU A 47 7.37 -7.17 1.76
C LEU A 47 8.35 -8.33 1.99
N TYR A 48 9.18 -8.64 0.99
CA TYR A 48 10.23 -9.66 1.12
C TYR A 48 11.24 -9.33 2.22
N GLU A 49 11.76 -8.10 2.24
CA GLU A 49 12.67 -7.62 3.28
C GLU A 49 12.04 -7.74 4.67
N ARG A 50 10.77 -7.36 4.80
CA ARG A 50 10.03 -7.49 6.05
C ARG A 50 9.92 -8.93 6.51
N TYR A 51 9.51 -9.86 5.65
CA TYR A 51 9.41 -11.27 6.03
C TYR A 51 10.77 -11.87 6.39
N LEU A 52 11.78 -11.65 5.57
CA LEU A 52 13.11 -12.21 5.81
C LEU A 52 13.72 -11.66 7.10
N SER A 53 13.68 -10.33 7.30
CA SER A 53 14.19 -9.71 8.53
C SER A 53 13.42 -10.17 9.76
N SER A 54 12.10 -10.36 9.65
CA SER A 54 11.28 -10.88 10.74
C SER A 54 11.73 -12.28 11.16
N THR A 55 11.99 -13.17 10.19
CA THR A 55 12.42 -14.55 10.47
C THR A 55 13.82 -14.66 11.09
N GLN A 56 14.66 -13.63 10.93
CA GLN A 56 16.02 -13.61 11.46
C GLN A 56 16.09 -13.11 12.91
N ASN A 57 15.01 -12.54 13.44
CA ASN A 57 14.93 -12.02 14.79
C ASN A 57 14.02 -12.92 15.65
N GLU A 58 14.64 -13.77 16.48
CA GLU A 58 13.92 -14.74 17.31
C GLU A 58 12.94 -14.08 18.30
N GLU A 59 13.32 -12.95 18.91
CA GLU A 59 12.43 -12.19 19.81
C GLU A 59 11.20 -11.69 19.05
N PHE A 60 11.39 -11.21 17.83
CA PHE A 60 10.31 -10.72 16.99
C PHE A 60 9.39 -11.86 16.50
N VAL A 61 9.96 -13.01 16.12
CA VAL A 61 9.16 -14.21 15.79
C VAL A 61 8.34 -14.67 17.00
N SER A 62 8.95 -14.72 18.18
CA SER A 62 8.26 -15.06 19.43
C SER A 62 7.12 -14.08 19.74
N PHE A 63 7.35 -12.78 19.51
CA PHE A 63 6.30 -11.77 19.59
C PHE A 63 5.17 -12.02 18.58
N LEU A 64 5.48 -12.25 17.29
CA LEU A 64 4.48 -12.50 16.24
C LEU A 64 3.68 -13.79 16.47
N ALA A 65 4.22 -14.76 17.22
CA ALA A 65 3.54 -15.99 17.57
C ALA A 65 2.51 -15.85 18.71
N LYS A 66 2.49 -14.70 19.41
CA LYS A 66 1.51 -14.44 20.47
C LYS A 66 0.11 -14.25 19.88
N ASP A 67 -0.91 -14.65 20.65
CA ASP A 67 -2.28 -14.26 20.35
C ASP A 67 -2.48 -12.78 20.70
N PHE A 68 -2.57 -11.93 19.67
CA PHE A 68 -2.76 -10.48 19.82
C PHE A 68 -4.13 -10.10 20.40
N SER A 69 -5.08 -11.03 20.48
CA SER A 69 -6.36 -10.83 21.16
C SER A 69 -6.34 -11.22 22.64
N SER A 70 -5.24 -11.81 23.12
CA SER A 70 -5.12 -12.28 24.50
C SER A 70 -5.17 -11.13 25.51
N LYS A 71 -5.90 -11.35 26.60
CA LYS A 71 -5.94 -10.43 27.75
C LYS A 71 -4.68 -10.48 28.62
N GLU A 72 -3.80 -11.45 28.37
CA GLU A 72 -2.55 -11.65 29.12
C GLU A 72 -1.35 -10.90 28.51
N LEU A 73 -1.58 -10.11 27.45
CA LEU A 73 -0.53 -9.29 26.85
C LEU A 73 -0.08 -8.20 27.83
N THR A 74 1.23 -8.15 28.06
CA THR A 74 1.86 -7.08 28.84
C THR A 74 1.65 -5.72 28.15
N SER A 75 1.78 -4.62 28.89
CA SER A 75 1.71 -3.28 28.30
C SER A 75 2.75 -3.06 27.20
N GLU A 76 3.94 -3.67 27.34
CA GLU A 76 4.98 -3.65 26.30
C GLU A 76 4.54 -4.42 25.04
N ASP A 77 3.93 -5.59 25.21
CA ASP A 77 3.38 -6.36 24.08
C ASP A 77 2.28 -5.58 23.36
N GLN A 78 1.37 -4.96 24.10
CA GLN A 78 0.31 -4.13 23.52
C GLN A 78 0.89 -2.97 22.70
N TRP A 79 1.95 -2.31 23.21
CA TRP A 79 2.65 -1.27 22.47
C TRP A 79 3.31 -1.80 21.19
N ARG A 80 3.97 -2.97 21.25
CA ARG A 80 4.57 -3.63 20.09
C ARG A 80 3.51 -4.01 19.05
N VAL A 81 2.34 -4.50 19.47
CA VAL A 81 1.19 -4.79 18.57
C VAL A 81 0.71 -3.52 17.89
N THR A 82 0.59 -2.42 18.62
CA THR A 82 0.23 -1.11 18.06
C THR A 82 1.23 -0.65 16.99
N LEU A 83 2.53 -0.67 17.30
CA LEU A 83 3.58 -0.25 16.35
C LEU A 83 3.60 -1.15 15.10
N TRP A 84 3.44 -2.45 15.29
CA TRP A 84 3.33 -3.41 14.20
C TRP A 84 2.10 -3.13 13.33
N THR A 85 0.94 -2.91 13.96
CA THR A 85 -0.30 -2.56 13.26
C THR A 85 -0.13 -1.28 12.45
N ASN A 86 0.44 -0.23 13.03
CA ASN A 86 0.71 1.03 12.31
C ASN A 86 1.58 0.81 11.07
N THR A 87 2.60 -0.04 11.18
CA THR A 87 3.46 -0.38 10.04
C THR A 87 2.66 -1.07 8.93
N MET A 88 1.76 -1.98 9.29
CA MET A 88 0.90 -2.68 8.30
C MET A 88 -0.14 -1.75 7.69
N LEU A 89 -0.73 -0.84 8.49
CA LEU A 89 -1.70 0.14 8.02
C LEU A 89 -1.08 1.12 7.02
N VAL A 90 0.12 1.67 7.32
CA VAL A 90 0.81 2.57 6.38
C VAL A 90 1.15 1.86 5.06
N ASP A 91 1.58 0.60 5.11
CA ASP A 91 1.81 -0.22 3.92
C ASP A 91 0.54 -0.49 3.11
N LEU A 92 -0.60 -0.70 3.79
CA LEU A 92 -1.91 -0.84 3.15
C LEU A 92 -2.37 0.46 2.51
N PHE A 93 -2.26 1.59 3.21
CA PHE A 93 -2.70 2.91 2.72
C PHE A 93 -2.00 3.26 1.42
N ASP A 94 -0.67 3.15 1.40
CA ASP A 94 0.15 3.35 0.19
C ASP A 94 -0.31 2.41 -0.93
N THR A 95 -0.47 1.11 -0.64
CA THR A 95 -0.88 0.14 -1.67
C THR A 95 -2.28 0.41 -2.21
N TYR A 96 -3.23 0.83 -1.37
CA TYR A 96 -4.58 1.20 -1.81
C TYR A 96 -4.54 2.39 -2.76
N GLU A 97 -3.84 3.46 -2.38
CA GLU A 97 -3.68 4.64 -3.24
C GLU A 97 -3.01 4.28 -4.57
N GLN A 98 -1.97 3.43 -4.54
CA GLN A 98 -1.32 2.98 -5.76
C GLN A 98 -2.22 2.07 -6.62
N GLN A 99 -3.12 1.30 -6.02
CA GLN A 99 -4.10 0.49 -6.75
C GLN A 99 -5.12 1.39 -7.46
N GLN A 100 -5.62 2.43 -6.77
CA GLN A 100 -6.52 3.43 -7.35
C GLN A 100 -5.87 4.17 -8.53
N ASN A 101 -4.56 4.43 -8.44
CA ASN A 101 -3.77 5.06 -9.50
C ASN A 101 -3.35 4.09 -10.63
N GLY A 102 -3.73 2.81 -10.56
CA GLY A 102 -3.40 1.78 -11.56
C GLY A 102 -1.94 1.29 -11.54
N LEU A 103 -1.18 1.69 -10.52
CA LEU A 103 0.25 1.37 -10.33
C LEU A 103 0.45 0.06 -9.56
N ALA A 104 -0.44 -0.29 -8.63
CA ALA A 104 -0.48 -1.59 -7.97
C ALA A 104 -1.57 -2.50 -8.58
N THR A 105 -1.44 -3.81 -8.41
CA THR A 105 -2.47 -4.79 -8.80
C THR A 105 -3.45 -5.05 -7.64
N GLN A 106 -4.63 -5.56 -7.96
CA GLN A 106 -5.59 -5.98 -6.94
C GLN A 106 -5.00 -7.05 -6.02
N ASP A 107 -4.32 -8.06 -6.57
CA ASP A 107 -3.67 -9.11 -5.78
C ASP A 107 -2.68 -8.57 -4.74
N GLN A 108 -1.96 -7.48 -5.06
CA GLN A 108 -1.03 -6.82 -4.14
C GLN A 108 -1.74 -6.15 -2.96
N LEU A 109 -2.95 -5.63 -3.19
CA LEU A 109 -3.81 -5.05 -2.17
C LEU A 109 -4.46 -6.16 -1.34
N ASP A 110 -5.05 -7.15 -1.99
CA ASP A 110 -5.76 -8.27 -1.35
C ASP A 110 -4.85 -9.04 -0.39
N MET A 111 -3.60 -9.30 -0.79
CA MET A 111 -2.62 -9.94 0.07
C MET A 111 -2.42 -9.17 1.39
N ARG A 112 -2.36 -7.83 1.34
CA ARG A 112 -2.18 -6.99 2.55
C ARG A 112 -3.43 -6.97 3.42
N VAL A 113 -4.60 -6.86 2.80
CA VAL A 113 -5.89 -6.97 3.49
C VAL A 113 -6.00 -8.32 4.20
N ASN A 114 -5.64 -9.41 3.52
CA ASN A 114 -5.68 -10.76 4.10
C ASN A 114 -4.74 -10.91 5.30
N LEU A 115 -3.54 -10.33 5.26
CA LEU A 115 -2.62 -10.34 6.41
C LEU A 115 -3.22 -9.64 7.63
N LEU A 116 -3.91 -8.51 7.41
CA LEU A 116 -4.60 -7.78 8.47
C LEU A 116 -5.81 -8.57 9.04
N LYS A 117 -6.50 -9.32 8.19
CA LYS A 117 -7.64 -10.19 8.55
C LYS A 117 -7.24 -11.39 9.41
N LEU A 118 -5.99 -11.86 9.36
CA LEU A 118 -5.49 -13.02 10.12
C LEU A 118 -5.34 -12.77 11.64
N GLY A 119 -6.20 -11.94 12.23
CA GLY A 119 -6.30 -11.71 13.68
C GLY A 119 -5.66 -10.42 14.17
N LEU A 120 -4.76 -9.79 13.41
CA LEU A 120 -4.10 -8.55 13.83
C LEU A 120 -5.12 -7.44 14.11
N MET A 121 -6.01 -7.16 13.14
CA MET A 121 -7.00 -6.09 13.27
C MET A 121 -8.12 -6.38 14.25
N GLN A 122 -8.22 -7.61 14.75
CA GLN A 122 -9.19 -7.98 15.80
C GLN A 122 -8.67 -7.62 17.21
N SER A 123 -7.37 -7.37 17.36
CA SER A 123 -6.79 -6.98 18.65
C SER A 123 -7.27 -5.59 19.11
N PRO A 124 -7.42 -5.37 20.42
CA PRO A 124 -7.76 -4.06 20.98
C PRO A 124 -6.78 -2.96 20.54
N GLY A 125 -5.47 -3.25 20.57
CA GLY A 125 -4.43 -2.31 20.16
C GLY A 125 -4.54 -1.92 18.68
N ALA A 126 -4.90 -2.86 17.80
CA ALA A 126 -5.10 -2.55 16.39
C ALA A 126 -6.36 -1.73 16.12
N LYS A 127 -7.47 -2.01 16.81
CA LYS A 127 -8.70 -1.20 16.74
C LYS A 127 -8.48 0.22 17.25
N ALA A 128 -7.69 0.37 18.32
CA ALA A 128 -7.27 1.68 18.83
C ALA A 128 -6.35 2.42 17.84
N ALA A 129 -5.40 1.73 17.21
CA ALA A 129 -4.59 2.33 16.15
C ALA A 129 -5.47 2.80 14.98
N TRP A 130 -6.46 2.01 14.58
CA TRP A 130 -7.39 2.38 13.52
C TRP A 130 -8.20 3.63 13.85
N SER A 131 -8.73 3.77 15.07
CA SER A 131 -9.54 4.96 15.42
C SER A 131 -8.74 6.27 15.39
N LEU A 132 -7.42 6.21 15.58
CA LEU A 132 -6.55 7.37 15.41
C LEU A 132 -6.32 7.73 13.94
N TRP A 133 -6.27 6.75 13.05
CA TRP A 133 -6.08 6.98 11.61
C TRP A 133 -7.37 7.39 10.92
N LYS A 134 -8.51 6.77 11.27
CA LYS A 134 -9.82 6.93 10.62
C LYS A 134 -10.18 8.40 10.33
N PRO A 135 -10.05 9.37 11.25
CA PRO A 135 -10.43 10.76 11.00
C PRO A 135 -9.62 11.47 9.91
N ALA A 136 -8.39 11.01 9.65
CA ALA A 136 -7.48 11.61 8.66
C ALA A 136 -7.56 10.91 7.30
N ARG A 137 -8.46 9.93 7.13
CA ARG A 137 -8.57 9.12 5.90
C ARG A 137 -9.75 9.54 5.06
N ASP A 138 -9.63 9.29 3.76
CA ASP A 138 -10.71 9.51 2.81
C ASP A 138 -11.94 8.65 3.18
N PRO A 139 -13.17 9.18 3.13
CA PRO A 139 -14.37 8.43 3.50
C PRO A 139 -14.58 7.15 2.70
N LEU A 140 -14.27 7.13 1.39
CA LEU A 140 -14.40 5.92 0.56
C LEU A 140 -13.40 4.86 1.01
N PHE A 141 -12.18 5.27 1.36
CA PHE A 141 -11.19 4.36 1.94
C PHE A 141 -11.68 3.81 3.29
N VAL A 142 -12.23 4.65 4.16
CA VAL A 142 -12.74 4.23 5.48
C VAL A 142 -13.85 3.21 5.33
N ASP A 143 -14.85 3.48 4.48
CA ASP A 143 -15.97 2.58 4.25
C ASP A 143 -15.51 1.24 3.66
N TRP A 144 -14.62 1.29 2.67
CA TRP A 144 -14.02 0.09 2.08
C TRP A 144 -13.21 -0.71 3.11
N PHE A 145 -12.35 -0.04 3.88
CA PHE A 145 -11.48 -0.68 4.86
C PHE A 145 -12.30 -1.35 5.97
N GLU A 146 -13.30 -0.67 6.52
CA GLU A 146 -14.14 -1.23 7.59
C GLU A 146 -15.02 -2.35 7.07
N MET A 147 -15.53 -2.25 5.84
CA MET A 147 -16.23 -3.36 5.19
C MET A 147 -15.31 -4.57 5.00
N GLU A 148 -14.10 -4.38 4.49
CA GLU A 148 -13.16 -5.48 4.26
C GLU A 148 -12.70 -6.11 5.57
N ILE A 149 -12.27 -5.32 6.55
CA ILE A 149 -11.62 -5.83 7.76
C ILE A 149 -12.63 -6.29 8.81
N TYR A 150 -13.75 -5.58 8.96
CA TYR A 150 -14.71 -5.79 10.05
C TYR A 150 -16.08 -6.28 9.57
N GLY A 151 -16.34 -6.31 8.25
CA GLY A 151 -17.65 -6.67 7.70
C GLY A 151 -18.70 -5.55 7.84
N GLY A 152 -18.27 -4.32 8.17
CA GLY A 152 -19.14 -3.18 8.37
C GLY A 152 -18.49 -2.10 9.25
N PRO A 153 -19.19 -0.98 9.49
CA PRO A 153 -18.64 0.12 10.27
C PRO A 153 -18.21 -0.33 11.67
N LEU A 154 -17.03 0.10 12.11
CA LEU A 154 -16.58 -0.18 13.46
C LEU A 154 -17.37 0.70 14.45
N THR A 155 -18.22 0.08 15.26
CA THR A 155 -19.10 0.77 16.23
C THR A 155 -18.58 0.80 17.65
N GLU A 156 -17.48 0.09 17.94
CA GLU A 156 -16.88 0.06 19.28
C GLU A 156 -16.15 1.36 19.59
N ASP A 157 -16.29 1.84 20.84
CA ASP A 157 -15.60 3.03 21.34
C ASP A 157 -14.12 2.71 21.65
N SER A 158 -13.32 2.59 20.59
CA SER A 158 -11.88 2.29 20.69
C SER A 158 -11.04 3.49 21.12
N ASP A 159 -11.66 4.67 21.27
CA ASP A 159 -10.98 5.91 21.65
C ASP A 159 -10.54 5.91 23.12
N GLU A 160 -11.33 5.32 24.03
CA GLU A 160 -10.94 5.15 25.44
C GLU A 160 -9.72 4.22 25.57
N HIS A 161 -9.67 3.16 24.77
CA HIS A 161 -8.54 2.23 24.77
C HIS A 161 -7.28 2.88 24.16
N ALA A 162 -7.41 3.65 23.08
CA ALA A 162 -6.31 4.40 22.50
C ALA A 162 -5.70 5.41 23.50
N ALA A 163 -6.55 6.08 24.29
CA ALA A 163 -6.12 6.96 25.36
C ALA A 163 -5.37 6.19 26.47
N SER A 164 -5.87 5.01 26.87
CA SER A 164 -5.23 4.17 27.91
C SER A 164 -3.83 3.68 27.53
N LEU A 165 -3.55 3.54 26.23
CA LEU A 165 -2.26 3.14 25.69
C LEU A 165 -1.27 4.31 25.52
N ASN A 166 -1.60 5.53 25.98
CA ASN A 166 -0.84 6.76 25.75
C ASN A 166 -0.56 7.05 24.26
N MET A 167 -1.48 6.65 23.37
CA MET A 167 -1.31 6.81 21.92
C MET A 167 -1.71 8.20 21.41
N ARG A 168 -2.50 8.97 22.19
CA ARG A 168 -2.70 10.41 22.01
C ARG A 168 -1.66 11.15 22.84
N ARG A 169 -0.67 11.77 22.18
CA ARG A 169 0.21 12.78 22.78
C ARG A 169 0.02 14.10 22.06
#